data_AF-A0A2V8SMU2-F1
#
_entry.id   AF-A0A2V8SMU2-F1
#
_cell.length_a   1.000
_cell.length_b   1.000
_cell.length_c   1.000
_cell.angle_alpha   90.00
_cell.angle_beta   90.00
_cell.angle_gamma   90.00
#
_symmetry.space_group_name_H-M   'P 1'
#
loop_
_entity.id
_entity.type
_entity.pdbx_description
1 polymer ?
#
loop_
_entity_poly.entity_id
_entity_poly.type
_entity_poly.pdbx_seq_one_letter_code
_entity_poly.pdbx_strand_id
1 'polypeptide(L)' 'PVETVEQMREALKKSTSKAARESDLVVYPDAGHGFNADYRPSYNKEAATDGWNRLQAWFKKYGAA' A
#
# COMPACT_ATOMS: atom_id res chain seq x y z
N PRO A 1 11.18 9.37 5.57
CA PRO A 1 9.90 8.84 5.00
C PRO A 1 9.38 7.58 5.69
N VAL A 2 10.23 6.61 6.04
CA VAL A 2 9.78 5.37 6.72
C VAL A 2 9.20 5.68 8.12
N GLU A 3 9.79 6.63 8.85
CA GLU A 3 9.29 7.05 10.16
C GLU A 3 7.82 7.49 10.13
N THR A 4 7.42 8.28 9.12
CA THR A 4 6.03 8.72 8.97
C THR A 4 5.08 7.56 8.63
N VAL A 5 5.57 6.49 7.99
CA VAL A 5 4.79 5.26 7.77
C VAL A 5 4.50 4.57 9.10
N GLU A 6 5.50 4.45 9.98
CA GLU A 6 5.33 3.85 11.30
C GLU A 6 4.40 4.67 12.20
N GLN A 7 4.51 6.00 12.17
CA GLN A 7 3.55 6.89 12.83
C GLN A 7 2.11 6.62 12.35
N MET A 8 1.92 6.43 11.05
CA MET A 8 0.60 6.12 10.48
C MET A 8 0.10 4.73 10.88
N ARG A 9 0.96 3.70 10.89
CA ARG A 9 0.58 2.36 11.39
C ARG A 9 0.09 2.43 12.82
N GLU A 10 0.78 3.17 13.68
CA GLU A 10 0.37 3.35 15.08
C GLU A 10 -0.95 4.10 15.21
N ALA A 11 -1.16 5.14 14.38
CA ALA A 11 -2.44 5.87 14.34
C ALA A 11 -3.60 4.96 13.90
N LEU A 12 -3.40 4.13 12.88
CA LEU A 12 -4.41 3.17 12.39
C LEU A 12 -4.78 2.14 13.47
N LYS A 13 -3.78 1.56 14.15
CA LYS A 13 -4.00 0.60 15.25
C LYS A 13 -4.81 1.20 16.41
N LYS A 14 -4.55 2.45 16.76
CA LYS A 14 -5.20 3.16 17.88
C LYS A 14 -6.56 3.75 17.53
N SER A 15 -6.96 3.70 16.26
CA SER A 15 -8.24 4.28 15.81
C SER A 15 -9.45 3.52 16.39
N THR A 16 -10.49 4.26 16.75
CA THR A 16 -11.79 3.68 17.14
C THR A 16 -12.55 3.11 15.93
N SER A 17 -12.20 3.55 14.70
CA SER A 17 -12.79 3.04 13.46
C SER A 17 -12.32 1.62 13.18
N LYS A 18 -13.27 0.71 12.95
CA LYS A 18 -12.97 -0.66 12.50
C LYS A 18 -12.25 -0.64 11.14
N ALA A 19 -12.72 0.16 10.19
CA ALA A 19 -12.12 0.26 8.87
C ALA A 19 -10.66 0.75 8.95
N ALA A 20 -10.37 1.72 9.81
CA ALA A 20 -9.01 2.21 10.02
C ALA A 20 -8.08 1.11 10.58
N ARG A 21 -8.56 0.32 11.55
CA ARG A 21 -7.77 -0.79 12.11
C ARG A 21 -7.53 -1.95 11.14
N GLU A 22 -8.34 -2.05 10.09
CA GLU A 22 -8.17 -3.05 9.05
C GLU A 22 -7.21 -2.59 7.94
N SER A 23 -6.99 -1.28 7.77
CA SER A 23 -6.06 -0.74 6.78
C SER A 23 -4.65 -1.29 6.95
N ASP A 24 -3.99 -1.57 5.82
CA ASP A 24 -2.60 -2.02 5.77
C ASP A 24 -1.75 -1.05 4.94
N LEU A 25 -0.47 -0.96 5.29
CA LEU A 25 0.55 -0.17 4.58
C LEU A 25 1.67 -1.13 4.18
N VAL A 26 1.95 -1.27 2.89
CA VAL A 26 3.04 -2.11 2.40
C VAL A 26 4.16 -1.21 1.90
N VAL A 27 5.39 -1.44 2.38
CA VAL A 27 6.58 -0.70 1.94
C VAL A 27 7.43 -1.63 1.09
N TYR A 28 7.71 -1.22 -0.14
CA TYR A 28 8.64 -1.90 -1.03
C TYR A 28 10.01 -1.22 -0.89
N PRO A 29 11.03 -1.90 -0.31
CA PRO A 29 12.32 -1.27 0.00
C PRO A 29 13.07 -0.77 -1.25
N ASP A 30 12.88 -1.46 -2.38
CA ASP A 30 13.58 -1.18 -3.64
C ASP A 30 12.74 -0.34 -4.63
N ALA A 31 11.60 0.20 -4.20
CA ALA A 31 10.69 0.98 -5.04
C ALA A 31 10.61 2.44 -4.60
N GLY A 32 10.94 3.36 -5.52
CA GLY A 32 10.84 4.80 -5.30
C GLY A 32 9.42 5.37 -5.50
N HIS A 33 9.28 6.68 -5.31
CA HIS A 33 8.04 7.37 -5.69
C HIS A 33 7.76 7.21 -7.18
N GLY A 34 6.49 6.96 -7.55
CA GLY A 34 6.11 6.72 -8.95
C GLY A 34 6.49 5.32 -9.48
N PHE A 35 6.68 4.33 -8.60
CA PHE A 35 7.07 2.97 -9.01
C PHE A 35 6.05 2.24 -9.89
N ASN A 36 4.77 2.65 -9.86
CA ASN A 36 3.71 2.05 -10.67
C ASN A 36 3.49 2.78 -12.02
N ALA A 37 4.25 3.84 -12.31
CA ALA A 37 4.13 4.60 -13.56
C ALA A 37 5.04 3.97 -14.63
N ASP A 38 4.51 2.98 -15.37
CA ASP A 38 5.23 2.18 -16.39
C ASP A 38 5.95 2.98 -17.49
N TYR A 39 5.51 4.21 -17.75
CA TYR A 39 6.09 5.12 -18.72
C TYR A 39 7.26 5.96 -18.18
N ARG A 40 7.63 5.84 -16.90
CA ARG A 40 8.70 6.62 -16.25
C ARG A 40 9.91 5.74 -15.89
N PRO A 41 11.13 6.31 -15.83
CA PRO A 41 12.31 5.59 -15.33
C PRO A 41 12.19 5.09 -13.89
N SER A 42 11.27 5.65 -13.10
CA SER A 42 10.97 5.21 -11.73
C SER A 42 10.22 3.89 -11.65
N TYR A 43 9.71 3.36 -12.77
CA TYR A 43 8.92 2.14 -12.80
C TYR A 43 9.70 0.96 -12.19
N ASN A 44 9.09 0.30 -11.21
CA ASN A 44 9.59 -0.96 -10.66
C ASN A 44 8.53 -2.03 -10.92
N LYS A 45 8.82 -2.91 -11.89
CA LYS A 45 7.88 -3.94 -12.36
C LYS A 45 7.44 -4.90 -11.26
N GLU A 46 8.35 -5.32 -10.39
CA GLU A 46 8.07 -6.28 -9.32
C GLU A 46 7.12 -5.68 -8.29
N ALA A 47 7.44 -4.48 -7.77
CA ALA A 47 6.59 -3.76 -6.83
C ALA A 47 5.23 -3.36 -7.43
N ALA A 48 5.20 -2.95 -8.70
CA ALA A 48 3.98 -2.62 -9.42
C ALA A 48 3.05 -3.85 -9.55
N THR A 49 3.60 -5.00 -9.94
CA THR A 49 2.84 -6.24 -10.10
C THR A 49 2.29 -6.74 -8.77
N ASP A 50 3.12 -6.77 -7.72
CA ASP A 50 2.66 -7.18 -6.38
C ASP A 50 1.61 -6.21 -5.82
N GLY A 51 1.84 -4.90 -5.95
CA GLY A 51 0.90 -3.86 -5.54
C GLY A 51 -0.45 -3.99 -6.24
N TRP A 52 -0.47 -4.25 -7.55
CA TRP A 52 -1.69 -4.47 -8.32
C TRP A 52 -2.44 -5.73 -7.85
N ASN A 53 -1.74 -6.84 -7.63
CA ASN A 53 -2.37 -8.07 -7.15
C ASN A 53 -2.97 -7.89 -5.74
N ARG A 54 -2.28 -7.18 -4.84
CA ARG A 54 -2.79 -6.85 -3.50
C ARG A 54 -4.04 -5.98 -3.57
N LEU A 55 -4.06 -4.97 -4.45
CA LEU A 55 -5.23 -4.12 -4.67
C LEU A 55 -6.45 -4.95 -5.09
N GLN A 56 -6.28 -5.82 -6.09
CA GLN A 56 -7.34 -6.68 -6.58
C GLN A 56 -7.85 -7.64 -5.48
N ALA A 57 -6.95 -8.23 -4.69
CA ALA A 57 -7.32 -9.08 -3.57
C ALA A 57 -8.07 -8.29 -2.48
N TRP A 58 -7.66 -7.05 -2.21
CA TRP A 58 -8.31 -6.16 -1.25
C TRP A 58 -9.74 -5.82 -1.69
N PHE A 59 -9.96 -5.41 -2.94
CA PHE A 59 -11.30 -5.13 -3.44
C PHE A 59 -12.21 -6.35 -3.40
N LYS A 60 -11.71 -7.54 -3.76
CA LYS A 60 -12.48 -8.79 -3.62
C LYS A 60 -12.89 -9.06 -2.18
N LYS A 61 -11.96 -8.90 -1.22
CA LYS A 61 -12.23 -9.11 0.21
C LYS A 61 -13.38 -8.25 0.74
N TYR A 62 -13.53 -7.03 0.22
CA TYR A 62 -14.55 -6.07 0.67
C TYR A 62 -15.74 -5.90 -0.30
N GLY A 63 -15.83 -6.72 -1.34
CA GLY A 63 -16.95 -6.71 -2.28
C GLY A 63 -16.99 -5.49 -3.22
N ALA A 64 -15.83 -4.90 -3.52
CA ALA A 64 -15.68 -3.76 -4.43
C ALA A 64 -15.11 -4.15 -5.82
N ALA A 65 -14.96 -5.45 -6.09
CA ALA A 65 -14.44 -6.02 -7.33
C ALA A 65 -15.56 -6.66 -8.17
#